data_AF-A0A7I7JWX4-F1
#
_entry.id   AF-A0A7I7JWX4-F1
#
_cell.length_a   1.000
_cell.length_b   1.000
_cell.length_c   1.000
_cell.angle_alpha   90.00
_cell.angle_beta   90.00
_cell.angle_gamma   90.00
#
_symmetry.space_group_name_H-M   'P 1'
#
loop_
_entity.id
_entity.type
_entity.pdbx_description
1 polymer ?
#
loop_
_entity_poly.entity_id
_entity_poly.type
_entity_poly.pdbx_seq_one_letter_code
_entity_poly.pdbx_strand_id
1 'polypeptide(L)'
;MSAYSITRPALRRLAVAAAAAACAGLLTAPTAGSAPASDSRGYIDSTARCAAPSTAVVFGYTESSRVAICASPDGDLTYRGVRVRDGARLITDASRTDDGAYVAERDGIEYLVSSKSLVVSAGQTVIRDEPMLDFHRAGTGTATTPEPTGESTSKPTATPTSTTPLPPPLPAEVGGQGDGEG
;
A
#
# COMPACT_ATOMS: atom_id res chain seq x y z
N MET A 1 -56.12 -18.86 20.91
CA MET A 1 -55.87 -20.28 21.21
C MET A 1 -56.25 -21.11 19.98
N SER A 2 -55.29 -21.80 19.37
CA SER A 2 -55.55 -22.90 18.44
C SER A 2 -54.46 -23.94 18.65
N ALA A 3 -54.85 -25.19 18.87
CA ALA A 3 -54.05 -26.22 19.50
C ALA A 3 -53.73 -27.39 18.55
N TYR A 4 -52.52 -27.94 18.71
CA TYR A 4 -52.13 -29.37 18.68
C TYR A 4 -52.48 -30.22 17.42
N SER A 5 -51.57 -30.97 16.78
CA SER A 5 -50.77 -32.05 17.38
C SER A 5 -49.74 -32.68 16.42
N ILE A 6 -48.53 -32.92 16.96
CA ILE A 6 -47.77 -34.19 17.07
C ILE A 6 -47.59 -35.10 15.82
N THR A 7 -46.34 -35.39 15.42
CA THR A 7 -45.59 -36.66 15.65
C THR A 7 -44.52 -36.91 14.57
N ARG A 8 -43.31 -37.25 15.03
CA ARG A 8 -42.09 -37.58 14.26
C ARG A 8 -42.18 -38.98 13.61
N PRO A 9 -41.30 -39.29 12.65
CA PRO A 9 -40.32 -40.32 12.98
C PRO A 9 -38.89 -40.02 12.48
N ALA A 10 -37.95 -40.67 13.17
CA ALA A 10 -36.53 -40.67 12.91
C ALA A 10 -36.11 -41.82 11.98
N LEU A 11 -34.89 -41.67 11.42
CA LEU A 11 -33.96 -42.68 10.92
C LEU A 11 -34.28 -43.33 9.54
N ARG A 12 -33.36 -43.13 8.58
CA ARG A 12 -32.41 -44.19 8.18
C ARG A 12 -31.29 -43.65 7.28
N ARG A 13 -30.18 -44.37 7.37
CA ARG A 13 -28.81 -44.06 6.93
C ARG A 13 -28.56 -44.36 5.45
N LEU A 14 -27.38 -43.88 5.01
CA LEU A 14 -26.52 -44.35 3.89
C LEU A 14 -26.91 -43.87 2.48
N ALA A 15 -26.07 -43.05 1.86
CA ALA A 15 -24.96 -43.54 1.03
C ALA A 15 -24.15 -42.37 0.45
N VAL A 16 -22.85 -42.58 0.37
CA VAL A 16 -21.83 -41.72 -0.22
C VAL A 16 -22.08 -41.59 -1.73
N ALA A 17 -22.09 -40.35 -2.24
CA ALA A 17 -21.73 -40.07 -3.62
C ALA A 17 -20.97 -38.74 -3.64
N ALA A 18 -19.64 -38.85 -3.58
CA ALA A 18 -18.76 -37.75 -3.89
C ALA A 18 -18.88 -37.43 -5.39
N ALA A 19 -19.67 -36.40 -5.73
CA ALA A 19 -19.61 -35.79 -7.05
C ALA A 19 -18.67 -34.59 -6.94
N ALA A 20 -17.42 -34.81 -7.34
CA ALA A 20 -16.42 -33.76 -7.53
C ALA A 20 -16.88 -32.84 -8.67
N ALA A 21 -17.60 -31.77 -8.33
CA ALA A 21 -17.80 -30.64 -9.23
C ALA A 21 -16.63 -29.67 -9.04
N ALA A 22 -15.58 -29.86 -9.83
CA ALA A 22 -14.50 -28.91 -9.97
C ALA A 22 -15.06 -27.62 -10.62
N CYS A 23 -15.55 -26.69 -9.81
CA CYS A 23 -15.72 -25.31 -10.24
C CYS A 23 -14.32 -24.75 -10.47
N ALA A 24 -13.91 -24.74 -11.74
CA ALA A 24 -12.77 -23.98 -12.19
C ALA A 24 -13.01 -22.50 -11.86
N GLY A 25 -12.52 -22.07 -10.71
CA GLY A 25 -12.43 -20.66 -10.37
C GLY A 25 -11.50 -20.02 -11.37
N LEU A 26 -12.07 -19.25 -12.29
CA LEU A 26 -11.29 -18.29 -13.08
C LEU A 26 -10.66 -17.34 -12.07
N LEU A 27 -9.37 -17.55 -11.76
CA LEU A 27 -8.56 -16.54 -11.14
C LEU A 27 -8.47 -15.39 -12.15
N THR A 28 -9.39 -14.43 -12.04
CA THR A 28 -9.19 -13.12 -12.61
C THR A 28 -8.00 -12.52 -11.88
N ALA A 29 -6.80 -12.74 -12.42
CA ALA A 29 -5.62 -12.06 -11.94
C ALA A 29 -5.92 -10.54 -11.95
N PRO A 30 -5.63 -9.81 -10.86
CA PRO A 30 -5.75 -8.37 -10.90
C PRO A 30 -4.86 -7.87 -12.03
N THR A 31 -5.47 -7.27 -13.04
CA THR A 31 -4.72 -6.54 -14.07
C THR A 31 -3.97 -5.46 -13.32
N ALA A 32 -2.64 -5.57 -13.24
CA ALA A 32 -1.81 -4.49 -12.74
C ALA A 32 -2.11 -3.27 -13.62
N GLY A 33 -2.93 -2.35 -13.09
CA GLY A 33 -3.18 -1.08 -13.74
C GLY A 33 -1.84 -0.40 -13.93
N SER A 34 -1.59 0.13 -15.13
CA SER A 34 -0.39 0.93 -15.36
C SER A 34 -0.32 2.02 -14.30
N ALA A 35 0.84 2.16 -13.65
CA ALA A 35 1.08 3.28 -12.74
C ALA A 35 0.73 4.59 -13.46
N PRO A 36 0.15 5.58 -12.77
CA PRO A 36 -0.22 6.83 -13.41
C PRO A 36 1.00 7.51 -14.05
N ALA A 37 0.81 8.10 -15.22
CA ALA A 37 1.87 8.82 -15.89
C ALA A 37 2.41 9.94 -14.97
N SER A 38 3.72 10.14 -14.94
CA SER A 38 4.40 11.01 -13.98
C SER A 38 5.52 11.80 -14.65
N ASP A 39 5.84 12.98 -14.13
CA ASP A 39 7.06 13.72 -14.47
C ASP A 39 7.73 14.33 -13.23
N SER A 40 8.72 15.21 -13.41
CA SER A 40 9.46 15.83 -12.31
C SER A 40 8.59 16.68 -11.37
N ARG A 41 7.32 16.91 -11.70
CA ARG A 41 6.35 17.62 -10.86
C ARG A 41 5.33 16.68 -10.20
N GLY A 42 5.44 15.37 -10.41
CA GLY A 42 4.54 14.34 -9.89
C GLY A 42 3.59 13.77 -10.95
N TYR A 43 2.54 13.08 -10.50
CA TYR A 43 1.55 12.47 -11.41
C TYR A 43 0.89 13.51 -12.31
N ILE A 44 0.91 13.23 -13.62
CA ILE A 44 0.20 13.99 -14.65
C ILE A 44 -1.31 13.93 -14.35
N ASP A 45 -2.01 15.02 -14.63
CA ASP A 45 -3.45 15.20 -14.36
C ASP A 45 -3.87 15.06 -12.89
N SER A 46 -2.91 15.06 -11.95
CA SER A 46 -3.18 15.16 -10.52
C SER A 46 -3.20 16.63 -10.09
N THR A 47 -4.17 17.00 -9.27
CA THR A 47 -4.22 18.34 -8.68
C THR A 47 -3.20 18.52 -7.53
N ALA A 48 -2.69 17.40 -7.00
CA ALA A 48 -1.54 17.39 -6.10
C ALA A 48 -0.21 17.69 -6.81
N ARG A 49 -0.15 17.59 -8.15
CA ARG A 49 1.06 17.83 -8.95
C ARG A 49 1.64 19.22 -8.70
N CYS A 50 2.95 19.31 -8.51
CA CYS A 50 3.66 20.57 -8.26
C CYS A 50 3.45 21.58 -9.39
N ALA A 51 3.33 22.86 -9.02
CA ALA A 51 3.24 23.95 -9.98
C ALA A 51 4.65 24.37 -10.37
N ALA A 52 4.89 24.69 -11.64
CA ALA A 52 6.17 25.29 -12.01
C ALA A 52 6.35 26.62 -11.28
N PRO A 53 7.58 26.96 -10.85
CA PRO A 53 8.84 26.26 -11.12
C PRO A 53 9.18 25.11 -10.16
N SER A 54 8.34 24.82 -9.17
CA SER A 54 8.60 23.78 -8.17
C SER A 54 8.62 22.36 -8.76
N THR A 55 9.47 21.51 -8.20
CA THR A 55 9.58 20.08 -8.56
C THR A 55 9.13 19.21 -7.39
N ALA A 56 8.67 18.00 -7.67
CA ALA A 56 8.27 17.05 -6.64
C ALA A 56 9.51 16.36 -6.06
N VAL A 57 9.74 16.53 -4.75
CA VAL A 57 10.78 15.75 -4.05
C VAL A 57 10.28 14.35 -3.72
N VAL A 58 9.00 14.25 -3.37
CA VAL A 58 8.26 12.98 -3.30
C VAL A 58 6.83 13.15 -3.78
N PHE A 59 6.23 12.09 -4.29
CA PHE A 59 4.80 12.03 -4.59
C PHE A 59 4.31 10.59 -4.54
N GLY A 60 3.02 10.41 -4.26
CA GLY A 60 2.43 9.09 -4.08
C GLY A 60 0.92 9.11 -4.08
N TYR A 61 0.31 7.93 -4.13
CA TYR A 61 -1.14 7.78 -4.00
C TYR A 61 -1.51 6.68 -3.00
N THR A 62 -2.64 6.90 -2.36
CA THR A 62 -3.36 5.92 -1.54
C THR A 62 -4.66 5.56 -2.27
N GLU A 63 -5.50 4.73 -1.67
CA GLU A 63 -6.83 4.45 -2.21
C GLU A 63 -7.71 5.72 -2.23
N SER A 64 -7.56 6.61 -1.25
CA SER A 64 -8.42 7.78 -1.05
C SER A 64 -7.78 9.14 -1.34
N SER A 65 -6.46 9.19 -1.52
CA SER A 65 -5.69 10.44 -1.60
C SER A 65 -4.57 10.37 -2.63
N ARG A 66 -4.20 11.53 -3.18
CA ARG A 66 -2.93 11.73 -3.89
C ARG A 66 -2.16 12.85 -3.22
N VAL A 67 -0.85 12.69 -3.09
CA VAL A 67 0.02 13.63 -2.39
C VAL A 67 1.28 13.93 -3.18
N ALA A 68 1.79 15.14 -3.04
CA ALA A 68 3.13 15.52 -3.45
C ALA A 68 3.73 16.47 -2.41
N ILE A 69 5.04 16.34 -2.20
CA ILE A 69 5.85 17.35 -1.55
C ILE A 69 6.65 18.05 -2.63
N CYS A 70 6.45 19.34 -2.75
CA CYS A 70 7.06 20.19 -3.76
C CYS A 70 8.19 21.00 -3.16
N ALA A 71 9.35 21.05 -3.80
CA ALA A 71 10.40 22.00 -3.47
C ALA A 71 10.34 23.21 -4.41
N SER A 72 10.30 24.42 -3.85
CA SER A 72 10.56 25.65 -4.59
C SER A 72 12.04 25.69 -5.05
N PRO A 73 12.39 26.56 -6.02
CA PRO A 73 13.80 26.81 -6.36
C PRO A 73 14.65 27.27 -5.16
N ASP A 74 14.01 27.92 -4.18
CA ASP A 74 14.63 28.40 -2.95
C ASP A 74 14.78 27.29 -1.87
N GLY A 75 14.17 26.12 -2.11
CA GLY A 75 14.26 24.95 -1.24
C GLY A 75 13.09 24.78 -0.26
N ASP A 76 12.13 25.72 -0.25
CA ASP A 76 10.93 25.62 0.59
C ASP A 76 10.09 24.41 0.18
N LEU A 77 9.61 23.68 1.18
CA LEU A 77 8.78 22.51 0.96
C LEU A 77 7.31 22.85 1.12
N THR A 78 6.49 22.44 0.16
CA THR A 78 5.05 22.60 0.21
C THR A 78 4.38 21.24 0.06
N TYR A 79 3.48 20.91 0.97
CA TYR A 79 2.59 19.77 0.82
C TYR A 79 1.44 20.12 -0.10
N ARG A 80 1.11 19.19 -1.00
CA ARG A 80 -0.07 19.26 -1.86
C ARG A 80 -0.81 17.93 -1.79
N GLY A 81 -1.99 17.96 -1.21
CA GLY A 81 -2.89 16.81 -1.10
C GLY A 81 -4.17 17.03 -1.90
N VAL A 82 -4.67 15.96 -2.51
CA VAL A 82 -6.04 15.91 -3.04
C VAL A 82 -6.73 14.64 -2.59
N ARG A 83 -7.97 14.78 -2.18
CA ARG A 83 -8.84 13.64 -1.88
C ARG A 83 -9.51 13.15 -3.16
N VAL A 84 -9.36 11.86 -3.46
CA VAL A 84 -9.81 11.26 -4.73
C VAL A 84 -11.34 11.35 -4.89
N ARG A 85 -12.09 11.15 -3.79
CA ARG A 85 -13.56 11.04 -3.83
C ARG A 85 -14.28 12.32 -4.27
N ASP A 86 -13.74 13.49 -3.95
CA ASP A 86 -14.42 14.78 -4.15
C ASP A 86 -13.50 15.89 -4.67
N GLY A 87 -12.21 15.59 -4.88
CA GLY A 87 -11.25 16.54 -5.44
C GLY A 87 -10.86 17.67 -4.49
N ALA A 88 -11.25 17.63 -3.21
CA ALA A 88 -10.85 18.64 -2.24
C ALA A 88 -9.33 18.70 -2.11
N ARG A 89 -8.78 19.91 -2.13
CA ARG A 89 -7.35 20.17 -2.17
C ARG A 89 -6.88 20.78 -0.86
N LEU A 90 -5.67 20.42 -0.47
CA LEU A 90 -4.92 21.04 0.60
C LEU A 90 -3.54 21.43 0.06
N ILE A 91 -3.18 22.69 0.24
CA ILE A 91 -1.84 23.20 -0.02
C ILE A 91 -1.40 23.94 1.25
N THR A 92 -0.28 23.52 1.84
CA THR A 92 0.28 24.12 3.06
C THR A 92 1.78 23.85 3.12
N ASP A 93 2.49 24.60 3.95
CA ASP A 93 3.92 24.40 4.13
C ASP A 93 4.22 23.02 4.70
N ALA A 94 5.36 22.46 4.31
CA ALA A 94 5.84 21.17 4.77
C ALA A 94 7.25 21.29 5.32
N SER A 95 7.63 20.34 6.15
CA SER A 95 8.99 20.16 6.62
C SER A 95 9.37 18.68 6.53
N ARG A 96 10.67 18.41 6.45
CA ARG A 96 11.20 17.06 6.43
C ARG A 96 11.55 16.64 7.86
N THR A 97 11.19 15.43 8.24
CA THR A 97 11.58 14.84 9.53
C THR A 97 12.93 14.13 9.43
N ASP A 98 13.55 13.84 10.58
CA ASP A 98 14.83 13.14 10.65
C ASP A 98 14.76 11.72 10.04
N ASP A 99 13.62 11.05 10.17
CA ASP A 99 13.35 9.73 9.58
C ASP A 99 13.10 9.78 8.06
N GLY A 100 13.17 10.95 7.45
CA GLY A 100 12.99 11.16 6.02
C GLY A 100 11.55 11.14 5.53
N ALA A 101 10.59 11.19 6.45
CA ALA A 101 9.19 11.52 6.16
C ALA A 101 9.01 13.04 6.00
N TYR A 102 7.82 13.45 5.63
CA TYR A 102 7.47 14.86 5.50
C TYR A 102 6.22 15.14 6.29
N VAL A 103 6.23 16.22 7.05
CA VAL A 103 5.10 16.64 7.87
C VAL A 103 4.58 17.98 7.35
N ALA A 104 3.27 18.12 7.34
CA ALA A 104 2.59 19.36 7.03
C ALA A 104 1.44 19.55 8.01
N GLU A 105 1.15 20.79 8.38
CA GLU A 105 0.11 21.10 9.36
C GLU A 105 -0.82 22.17 8.79
N ARG A 106 -2.11 22.02 9.09
CA ARG A 106 -3.10 23.06 8.90
C ARG A 106 -4.26 22.86 9.87
N ASP A 107 -4.65 23.94 10.55
CA ASP A 107 -5.86 24.02 11.38
C ASP A 107 -5.93 22.94 12.47
N GLY A 108 -4.78 22.57 13.05
CA GLY A 108 -4.62 21.52 14.06
C GLY A 108 -4.55 20.10 13.51
N ILE A 109 -4.53 19.94 12.18
CA ILE A 109 -4.44 18.65 11.49
C ILE A 109 -3.04 18.47 10.91
N GLU A 110 -2.37 17.40 11.33
CA GLU A 110 -1.07 17.01 10.84
C GLU A 110 -1.21 15.96 9.73
N TYR A 111 -0.36 16.08 8.71
CA TYR A 111 -0.27 15.21 7.56
C TYR A 111 1.16 14.68 7.45
N LEU A 112 1.38 13.45 7.90
CA LEU A 112 2.67 12.77 7.83
C LEU A 112 2.71 11.90 6.57
N VAL A 113 3.57 12.28 5.63
CA VAL A 113 3.81 11.57 4.37
C VAL A 113 5.08 10.74 4.50
N SER A 114 4.92 9.42 4.41
CA SER A 114 6.04 8.47 4.34
C SER A 114 5.92 7.59 3.09
N SER A 115 6.93 6.78 2.81
CA SER A 115 6.84 5.77 1.76
C SER A 115 5.87 4.63 2.06
N LYS A 116 5.40 4.49 3.32
CA LYS A 116 4.52 3.41 3.77
C LYS A 116 3.07 3.84 3.88
N SER A 117 2.82 5.06 4.34
CA SER A 117 1.48 5.59 4.53
C SER A 117 1.43 7.11 4.54
N LEU A 118 0.22 7.63 4.31
CA LEU A 118 -0.21 8.98 4.66
C LEU A 118 -0.99 8.88 5.97
N VAL A 119 -0.42 9.40 7.05
CA VAL A 119 -1.10 9.49 8.35
C VAL A 119 -1.65 10.91 8.50
N VAL A 120 -2.93 11.00 8.85
CA VAL A 120 -3.61 12.25 9.16
C VAL A 120 -4.06 12.21 10.61
N SER A 121 -3.63 13.17 11.43
CA SER A 121 -3.90 13.20 12.86
C SER A 121 -4.39 14.57 13.33
N ALA A 122 -5.14 14.59 14.43
CA ALA A 122 -5.41 15.80 15.21
C ALA A 122 -4.78 15.62 16.59
N GLY A 123 -3.69 16.34 16.85
CA GLY A 123 -2.85 16.12 18.03
C GLY A 123 -2.39 14.67 18.11
N GLN A 124 -2.78 13.96 19.17
CA GLN A 124 -2.39 12.56 19.40
C GLN A 124 -3.35 11.54 18.77
N THR A 125 -4.45 11.98 18.16
CA THR A 125 -5.47 11.08 17.60
C THR A 125 -5.25 10.92 16.09
N VAL A 126 -5.00 9.70 15.65
CA VAL A 126 -4.99 9.36 14.22
C VAL A 126 -6.42 9.37 13.68
N ILE A 127 -6.70 10.25 12.73
CA ILE A 127 -7.99 10.36 12.05
C ILE A 127 -8.04 9.39 10.87
N ARG A 128 -6.93 9.27 10.13
CA ARG A 128 -6.78 8.33 9.02
C ARG A 128 -5.34 7.84 8.95
N ASP A 129 -5.18 6.55 8.69
CA ASP A 129 -3.92 5.95 8.28
C ASP A 129 -4.16 5.28 6.93
N GLU A 130 -3.64 5.89 5.88
CA GLU A 130 -3.88 5.47 4.50
C GLU A 130 -2.61 4.82 3.94
N PRO A 131 -2.61 3.52 3.60
CA PRO A 131 -1.45 2.85 3.05
C PRO A 131 -1.04 3.50 1.71
N MET A 132 0.26 3.72 1.55
CA MET A 132 0.82 4.25 0.32
C MET A 132 0.91 3.12 -0.70
N LEU A 133 0.11 3.22 -1.77
CA LEU A 133 0.05 2.21 -2.82
C LEU A 133 1.15 2.40 -3.86
N ASP A 134 1.64 3.63 -4.00
CA ASP A 134 2.75 3.99 -4.86
C ASP A 134 3.46 5.22 -4.31
N PHE A 135 4.79 5.24 -4.41
CA PHE A 135 5.61 6.29 -3.83
C PHE A 135 6.89 6.51 -4.64
N HIS A 136 7.07 7.73 -5.11
CA HIS A 136 8.23 8.16 -5.87
C HIS A 136 9.03 9.18 -5.07
N ARG A 137 10.36 9.09 -5.17
CA ARG A 137 11.29 10.10 -4.68
C ARG A 137 12.18 10.58 -5.82
N ALA A 138 12.39 11.90 -5.89
CA ALA A 138 13.35 12.48 -6.83
C ALA A 138 14.72 11.78 -6.68
N GLY A 139 15.26 11.26 -7.79
CA GLY A 139 16.53 10.51 -7.83
C GLY A 139 16.41 8.99 -7.92
N THR A 140 15.20 8.42 -7.97
CA THR A 140 14.99 6.96 -8.18
C THR A 140 14.27 6.61 -9.49
N GLY A 141 13.99 7.60 -10.33
CA GLY A 141 13.48 7.38 -11.68
C GLY A 141 14.60 7.03 -12.65
N THR A 142 14.93 5.75 -12.78
CA THR A 142 15.53 5.25 -14.02
C THR A 142 14.52 5.53 -15.12
N ALA A 143 14.74 6.59 -15.90
CA ALA A 143 14.07 6.79 -17.16
C ALA A 143 14.48 5.64 -18.09
N THR A 144 13.64 4.61 -18.22
CA THR A 144 13.73 3.71 -19.37
C THR A 144 13.26 4.50 -20.59
N THR A 145 14.19 5.19 -21.24
CA THR A 145 14.05 5.65 -22.61
C THR A 145 13.74 4.43 -23.50
N PRO A 146 12.65 4.41 -24.28
CA PRO A 146 12.45 3.38 -25.28
C PRO A 146 13.34 3.70 -26.48
N GLU A 147 14.50 3.06 -26.56
CA GLU A 147 15.35 3.05 -27.77
C GLU A 147 15.12 1.73 -28.54
N PRO A 148 14.97 1.76 -29.88
CA PRO A 148 14.54 0.60 -30.65
C PRO A 148 15.69 -0.40 -30.90
N THR A 149 15.30 -1.68 -30.88
CA THR A 149 15.88 -2.85 -31.55
C THR A 149 17.41 -2.90 -31.70
N GLY A 150 18.07 -3.45 -30.68
CA GLY A 150 19.40 -4.04 -30.76
C GLY A 150 19.35 -5.48 -30.28
N GLU A 151 19.33 -6.41 -31.23
CA GLU A 151 19.32 -7.86 -31.07
C GLU A 151 20.54 -8.33 -30.26
N SER A 152 20.32 -9.02 -29.13
CA SER A 152 21.31 -9.91 -28.54
C SER A 152 20.61 -11.13 -27.97
N THR A 153 20.63 -12.18 -28.79
CA THR A 153 20.22 -13.52 -28.42
C THR A 153 21.10 -14.04 -27.29
N SER A 154 20.51 -14.31 -26.12
CA SER A 154 20.98 -15.34 -25.18
C SER A 154 19.79 -15.86 -24.36
N LYS A 155 19.50 -17.15 -24.58
CA LYS A 155 18.41 -17.98 -24.03
C LYS A 155 18.72 -18.39 -22.55
N PRO A 156 17.74 -18.81 -21.71
CA PRO A 156 17.54 -18.32 -20.34
C PRO A 156 18.17 -19.22 -19.28
N THR A 157 18.27 -18.76 -18.02
CA THR A 157 18.29 -19.60 -16.81
C THR A 157 18.01 -18.79 -15.53
N ALA A 158 17.04 -19.28 -14.75
CA ALA A 158 16.81 -19.19 -13.30
C ALA A 158 16.48 -17.86 -12.56
N THR A 159 15.34 -17.96 -11.85
CA THR A 159 14.84 -17.22 -10.68
C THR A 159 15.90 -16.93 -9.60
N PRO A 160 16.05 -15.68 -9.11
CA PRO A 160 16.66 -15.45 -7.80
C PRO A 160 15.62 -15.74 -6.70
N THR A 161 15.76 -16.90 -6.05
CA THR A 161 15.05 -17.21 -4.82
C THR A 161 15.55 -16.28 -3.71
N SER A 162 14.64 -15.49 -3.14
CA SER A 162 14.86 -14.76 -1.90
C SER A 162 15.07 -15.77 -0.77
N THR A 163 16.27 -15.77 -0.18
CA THR A 163 16.51 -16.39 1.13
C THR A 163 17.03 -15.31 2.05
N THR A 164 16.10 -14.59 2.68
CA THR A 164 16.43 -13.81 3.88
C THR A 164 16.67 -14.81 5.02
N PRO A 165 17.87 -14.86 5.62
CA PRO A 165 18.09 -15.70 6.80
C PRO A 165 17.23 -15.18 7.95
N LEU A 166 16.41 -16.10 8.49
CA LEU A 166 15.55 -15.89 9.65
C LEU A 166 16.41 -15.51 10.88
N PRO A 167 16.05 -14.49 11.68
CA PRO A 167 16.77 -14.21 12.92
C PRO A 167 16.65 -15.38 13.90
N PRO A 168 17.70 -15.66 14.70
CA PRO A 168 17.67 -16.74 15.68
C PRO A 168 16.53 -16.53 16.70
N PRO A 169 15.88 -17.62 17.15
CA PRO A 169 14.76 -17.54 18.09
C PRO A 169 15.20 -16.97 19.45
N LEU A 170 14.33 -16.16 20.06
CA LEU A 170 14.53 -15.58 21.39
C LEU A 170 14.44 -16.70 22.47
N PRO A 171 15.33 -16.70 23.49
CA PRO A 171 15.32 -17.68 24.59
C PRO A 171 14.05 -17.69 25.48
N ALA A 172 13.11 -16.77 25.28
CA ALA A 172 11.90 -16.66 26.09
C ALA A 172 10.82 -17.70 25.78
N GLU A 173 10.97 -18.47 24.70
CA GLU A 173 10.03 -19.52 24.27
C GLU A 173 10.44 -20.94 24.73
N VAL A 174 11.41 -21.05 25.66
CA VAL A 174 11.67 -22.31 26.39
C VAL A 174 10.79 -22.30 27.65
N GLY A 175 9.50 -22.57 27.43
CA GLY A 175 8.56 -22.91 28.50
C GLY A 175 8.90 -24.27 29.11
N GLY A 176 8.88 -24.34 30.43
CA GLY A 176 9.26 -25.52 31.21
C GLY A 176 8.45 -26.78 30.92
N GLN A 177 9.15 -27.90 30.89
CA GLN A 177 8.63 -29.17 31.40
C GLN A 177 9.59 -29.61 32.52
N GLY A 178 9.03 -29.78 33.72
CA GLY A 178 9.70 -30.46 34.81
C GLY A 178 9.70 -31.97 34.62
N ASP A 179 10.31 -32.61 35.62
CA ASP A 179 10.06 -33.98 36.09
C ASP A 179 10.56 -35.11 35.16
N GLY A 180 11.40 -36.05 35.56
CA GLY A 180 11.95 -36.43 36.85
C GLY A 180 12.67 -37.78 36.71
N GLU A 181 13.40 -38.15 37.76
CA GLU A 181 13.68 -39.51 38.24
C GLU A 181 14.35 -40.57 37.33
N GLY A 182 15.49 -41.09 37.83
CA GLY A 182 15.97 -42.46 37.57
C GLY A 182 17.45 -42.59 37.27
#